data_AF-R7LXB8-F1
#
_entry.id   AF-R7LXB8-F1
#
_cell.length_a   1.000
_cell.length_b   1.000
_cell.length_c   1.000
_cell.angle_alpha   90.00
_cell.angle_beta   90.00
_cell.angle_gamma   90.00
#
_symmetry.space_group_name_H-M   'P 1'
#
loop_
_entity.id
_entity.type
_entity.pdbx_description
1 polymer ?
#
loop_
_entity_poly.entity_id
_entity_poly.type
_entity_poly.pdbx_seq_one_letter_code
_entity_poly.pdbx_strand_id
1 'polypeptide(L)'
;MFEKVKKFIYAKILKKHYWRTGKCKGCGMCCTHIYVKHFKHVLKDEKEFKRLQYLHKFYSDLKIIGKDELGLIFECTNLDPETKRCKIHFWRPGICRRYPQEELFSMGGTLSDDCGYKMEPIIPFKDVLKTVEKHQNRKIIRKWF
;
A
#
# COMPACT_ATOMS: atom_id res chain seq x y z
N MET A 1 5.77 24.21 -15.08
CA MET A 1 4.51 24.73 -14.48
C MET A 1 3.51 23.61 -14.21
N PHE A 2 3.25 22.71 -15.18
CA PHE A 2 2.35 21.56 -15.05
C PHE A 2 2.62 20.63 -13.86
N GLU A 3 3.89 20.27 -13.60
CA GLU A 3 4.22 19.34 -12.50
C GLU A 3 3.90 19.90 -11.12
N LYS A 4 4.05 21.22 -10.89
CA LYS A 4 3.68 21.84 -9.61
C LYS A 4 2.17 21.79 -9.38
N VAL A 5 1.38 22.06 -10.43
CA VAL A 5 -0.09 21.97 -10.40
C VAL A 5 -0.54 20.53 -10.17
N LYS A 6 0.06 19.56 -10.87
CA LYS A 6 -0.23 18.13 -10.70
C LYS A 6 0.06 17.67 -9.26
N LYS A 7 1.25 18.00 -8.72
CA LYS A 7 1.58 17.69 -7.32
C LYS A 7 0.60 18.33 -6.34
N PHE A 8 0.19 19.58 -6.59
CA PHE A 8 -0.79 20.27 -5.75
C PHE A 8 -2.15 19.55 -5.77
N ILE A 9 -2.68 19.23 -6.95
CA ILE A 9 -3.97 18.51 -7.08
C ILE A 9 -3.90 17.17 -6.36
N TYR A 10 -2.86 16.37 -6.62
CA TYR A 10 -2.74 15.04 -6.04
C TYR A 10 -2.58 15.10 -4.51
N ALA A 11 -1.73 15.98 -3.99
CA ALA A 11 -1.45 16.05 -2.56
C ALA A 11 -2.54 16.78 -1.75
N LYS A 12 -3.11 17.87 -2.29
CA LYS A 12 -4.04 18.74 -1.54
C LYS A 12 -5.51 18.45 -1.82
N ILE A 13 -5.86 18.00 -3.02
CA ILE A 13 -7.25 17.69 -3.40
C ILE A 13 -7.51 16.20 -3.22
N LEU A 14 -6.69 15.35 -3.84
CA LEU A 14 -6.86 13.89 -3.81
C LEU A 14 -6.27 13.21 -2.56
N LYS A 15 -5.58 13.97 -1.70
CA LYS A 15 -4.92 13.48 -0.47
C LYS A 15 -4.01 12.27 -0.70
N LYS A 16 -3.33 12.22 -1.86
CA LYS A 16 -2.28 11.23 -2.14
C LYS A 16 -0.94 11.72 -1.65
N HIS A 17 -0.18 10.85 -1.00
CA HIS A 17 1.11 11.19 -0.43
C HIS A 17 2.28 10.66 -1.24
N TYR A 18 2.07 9.62 -2.06
CA TYR A 18 3.15 8.94 -2.77
C TYR A 18 2.83 8.69 -4.26
N TRP A 19 3.86 8.79 -5.08
CA TRP A 19 3.87 8.29 -6.45
C TRP A 19 4.29 6.83 -6.44
N ARG A 20 3.48 5.97 -7.07
CA ARG A 20 3.89 4.60 -7.38
C ARG A 20 4.76 4.61 -8.64
N THR A 21 6.05 4.32 -8.48
CA THR A 21 7.01 4.21 -9.58
C THR A 21 7.53 2.77 -9.70
N GLY A 22 8.20 2.46 -10.81
CA GLY A 22 8.72 1.11 -11.09
C GLY A 22 7.67 0.12 -11.62
N LYS A 23 8.02 -1.17 -11.58
CA LYS A 23 7.19 -2.26 -12.14
C LYS A 23 7.35 -3.55 -11.37
N CYS A 24 6.31 -4.39 -11.38
CA CYS A 24 6.38 -5.74 -10.80
C CYS A 24 7.48 -6.57 -11.49
N LYS A 25 8.36 -7.18 -10.69
CA LYS A 25 9.38 -8.14 -11.16
C LYS A 25 8.91 -9.60 -11.04
N GLY A 26 7.76 -9.84 -10.42
CA GLY A 26 7.25 -11.18 -10.16
C GLY A 26 8.01 -11.93 -9.05
N CYS A 27 8.61 -11.20 -8.09
CA CYS A 27 9.36 -11.78 -6.96
C CYS A 27 8.50 -12.54 -5.93
N GLY A 28 7.17 -12.47 -6.03
CA GLY A 28 6.24 -13.21 -5.17
C GLY A 28 6.15 -12.78 -3.70
N MET A 29 6.96 -11.82 -3.24
CA MET A 29 6.93 -11.36 -1.85
C MET A 29 5.59 -10.76 -1.42
N CYS A 30 4.86 -10.12 -2.34
CA CYS A 30 3.50 -9.63 -2.05
C CYS A 30 2.47 -10.77 -1.89
N CYS A 31 2.84 -12.02 -2.18
CA CYS A 31 1.97 -13.17 -2.08
C CYS A 31 2.12 -13.96 -0.78
N THR A 32 3.16 -13.70 0.05
CA THR A 32 3.48 -14.54 1.22
C THR A 32 2.73 -14.15 2.50
N HIS A 33 2.57 -12.85 2.76
CA HIS A 33 1.98 -12.32 3.99
C HIS A 33 1.05 -11.17 3.63
N ILE A 34 -0.22 -11.48 3.46
CA ILE A 34 -1.25 -10.57 2.98
C ILE A 34 -2.22 -10.29 4.13
N TYR A 35 -2.40 -9.00 4.43
CA TYR A 35 -3.58 -8.53 5.16
C TYR A 35 -4.60 -8.03 4.16
N VAL A 36 -5.85 -8.47 4.32
CA VAL A 36 -6.93 -8.06 3.45
C VAL A 36 -7.82 -7.06 4.17
N LYS A 37 -7.84 -5.83 3.66
CA LYS A 37 -8.80 -4.80 4.06
C LYS A 37 -10.07 -4.95 3.23
N HIS A 38 -11.17 -5.31 3.88
CA HIS A 38 -12.49 -5.36 3.28
C HIS A 38 -13.32 -4.17 3.77
N PHE A 39 -13.74 -3.29 2.85
CA PHE A 39 -14.34 -1.99 3.16
C PHE A 39 -13.50 -1.15 4.15
N LYS A 40 -13.93 -1.08 5.41
CA LYS A 40 -13.35 -0.19 6.44
C LYS A 40 -12.49 -0.93 7.47
N HIS A 41 -12.44 -2.27 7.44
CA HIS A 41 -11.70 -3.07 8.42
C HIS A 41 -10.80 -4.11 7.76
N VAL A 42 -9.80 -4.58 8.51
CA VAL A 42 -9.01 -5.76 8.15
C VAL A 42 -9.81 -7.00 8.55
N LEU A 43 -9.82 -8.03 7.70
CA LEU A 43 -10.51 -9.28 8.00
C LEU A 43 -9.92 -9.94 9.23
N LYS A 44 -10.74 -10.19 10.25
CA LYS A 44 -10.34 -10.87 11.51
C LYS A 44 -11.07 -12.19 11.75
N ASP A 45 -12.19 -12.40 11.07
CA ASP A 45 -13.07 -13.55 11.24
C ASP A 45 -13.01 -14.49 10.04
N GLU A 46 -12.83 -15.78 10.33
CA GLU A 46 -12.73 -16.80 9.29
C GLU A 46 -14.08 -17.07 8.63
N LYS A 47 -15.20 -16.89 9.35
CA LYS A 47 -16.54 -17.07 8.75
C LYS A 47 -16.83 -15.97 7.74
N GLU A 48 -16.48 -14.72 8.04
CA GLU A 48 -16.50 -13.61 7.07
C GLU A 48 -15.66 -13.94 5.84
N PHE A 49 -14.42 -14.39 6.02
CA PHE A 49 -13.55 -14.79 4.91
C PHE A 49 -14.18 -15.89 4.04
N LYS A 50 -14.71 -16.95 4.65
CA LYS A 50 -15.41 -18.03 3.92
C LYS A 50 -16.57 -17.50 3.07
N ARG A 51 -17.37 -16.56 3.60
CA ARG A 51 -18.44 -15.90 2.82
C ARG A 51 -17.89 -15.14 1.61
N LEU A 52 -16.79 -14.42 1.77
CA LEU A 52 -16.15 -13.66 0.70
C LEU A 52 -15.58 -14.55 -0.42
N GLN A 53 -15.16 -15.77 -0.10
CA GLN A 53 -14.71 -16.75 -1.10
C GLN A 53 -15.80 -17.15 -2.09
N TYR A 54 -17.08 -17.09 -1.71
CA TYR A 54 -18.20 -17.34 -2.62
C TYR A 54 -18.52 -16.12 -3.51
N LEU A 55 -18.14 -14.91 -3.09
CA LEU A 55 -18.50 -13.67 -3.78
C LEU A 55 -17.45 -13.23 -4.80
N HIS A 56 -16.16 -13.41 -4.51
CA HIS A 56 -15.10 -12.99 -5.42
C HIS A 56 -13.95 -14.00 -5.49
N LYS A 57 -13.58 -14.36 -6.73
CA LYS A 57 -12.51 -15.32 -7.05
C LYS A 57 -11.17 -15.01 -6.38
N PHE A 58 -10.85 -13.73 -6.15
CA PHE A 58 -9.63 -13.33 -5.47
C PHE A 58 -9.48 -13.95 -4.08
N TYR A 59 -10.55 -13.99 -3.27
CA TYR A 59 -10.49 -14.58 -1.92
C TYR A 59 -10.34 -16.10 -1.98
N SER A 60 -10.84 -16.75 -3.03
CA SER A 60 -10.65 -18.19 -3.25
C SER A 60 -9.19 -18.55 -3.53
N ASP A 61 -8.36 -17.58 -3.95
CA ASP A 61 -6.93 -17.77 -4.20
C ASP A 61 -6.06 -17.43 -2.97
N LEU A 62 -6.67 -17.30 -1.79
CA LEU A 62 -6.00 -17.03 -0.52
C LEU A 62 -6.20 -18.20 0.44
N LYS A 63 -5.13 -18.56 1.16
CA LYS A 63 -5.18 -19.47 2.31
C LYS A 63 -4.80 -18.73 3.58
N ILE A 64 -5.48 -19.02 4.68
CA ILE A 64 -5.11 -18.49 5.99
C ILE A 64 -3.86 -19.21 6.46
N ILE A 65 -2.83 -18.47 6.86
CA ILE A 65 -1.58 -19.00 7.42
C ILE A 65 -1.38 -18.63 8.90
N GLY A 66 -2.18 -17.69 9.41
CA GLY A 66 -2.10 -17.26 10.80
C GLY A 66 -3.09 -16.16 11.12
N LYS A 67 -3.01 -15.66 12.35
CA LYS A 67 -3.82 -14.56 12.86
C LYS A 67 -3.05 -13.81 13.93
N ASP A 68 -3.15 -12.49 13.92
CA ASP A 68 -2.57 -11.60 14.94
C ASP A 68 -3.58 -10.54 15.40
N GLU A 69 -3.10 -9.52 16.10
CA GLU A 69 -3.92 -8.40 16.59
C GLU A 69 -4.56 -7.58 15.47
N LEU A 70 -3.86 -7.45 14.32
CA LEU A 70 -4.34 -6.74 13.14
C LEU A 70 -5.44 -7.53 12.43
N GLY A 71 -5.26 -8.85 12.27
CA GLY A 71 -6.27 -9.73 11.71
C GLY A 71 -5.73 -11.05 11.16
N LEU A 72 -6.46 -11.63 10.21
CA LEU A 72 -6.06 -12.84 9.52
C LEU A 72 -4.90 -12.54 8.55
N ILE A 73 -3.93 -13.44 8.55
CA ILE A 73 -2.76 -13.41 7.67
C ILE A 73 -2.98 -14.45 6.59
N PHE A 74 -2.85 -14.03 5.34
CA PHE A 74 -3.06 -14.89 4.18
C PHE A 74 -1.80 -15.08 3.34
N GLU A 75 -1.70 -16.24 2.70
CA GLU A 75 -0.78 -16.50 1.59
C GLU A 75 -1.60 -16.76 0.32
N CYS A 76 -1.11 -16.30 -0.83
CA CYS A 76 -1.75 -16.57 -2.11
C CYS A 76 -1.40 -17.98 -2.62
N THR A 77 -2.40 -18.76 -2.99
CA THR A 77 -2.24 -20.11 -3.54
C THR A 77 -1.60 -20.14 -4.93
N ASN A 78 -1.55 -18.97 -5.60
CA ASN A 78 -0.85 -18.78 -6.86
C ASN A 78 0.65 -18.49 -6.71
N LEU A 79 1.18 -18.43 -5.49
CA LEU A 79 2.61 -18.42 -5.25
C LEU A 79 3.20 -19.80 -5.57
N ASP A 80 4.21 -19.83 -6.41
CA ASP A 80 4.96 -21.03 -6.71
C ASP A 80 5.93 -21.33 -5.56
N PRO A 81 5.87 -22.52 -4.93
CA PRO A 81 6.65 -22.81 -3.73
C PRO A 81 8.16 -22.92 -4.00
N GLU A 82 8.56 -23.31 -5.21
CA GLU A 82 9.95 -23.55 -5.59
C GLU A 82 10.60 -22.27 -6.13
N THR A 83 10.00 -21.68 -7.16
CA THR A 83 10.54 -20.49 -7.83
C THR A 83 10.25 -19.19 -7.07
N LYS A 84 9.31 -19.23 -6.11
CA LYS A 84 8.76 -18.05 -5.41
C LYS A 84 8.13 -17.02 -6.34
N ARG A 85 7.72 -17.41 -7.56
CA ARG A 85 7.10 -16.51 -8.53
C ARG A 85 5.57 -16.67 -8.53
N CYS A 86 4.87 -15.65 -9.02
CA CYS A 86 3.42 -15.74 -9.20
C CYS A 86 3.07 -16.54 -10.47
N LYS A 87 2.41 -17.69 -10.32
CA LYS A 87 1.99 -18.58 -11.43
C LYS A 87 1.06 -17.91 -12.43
N ILE A 88 0.20 -17.00 -11.96
CA ILE A 88 -0.77 -16.29 -12.80
C ILE A 88 -0.37 -14.83 -13.05
N HIS A 89 0.93 -14.50 -13.03
CA HIS A 89 1.37 -13.11 -13.09
C HIS A 89 0.72 -12.31 -14.23
N PHE A 90 0.60 -12.89 -15.44
CA PHE A 90 -0.05 -12.23 -16.57
C PHE A 90 -1.56 -11.96 -16.33
N TRP A 91 -2.27 -12.95 -15.80
CA TRP A 91 -3.71 -12.91 -15.50
C TRP A 91 -4.05 -12.37 -14.11
N ARG A 92 -3.07 -11.85 -13.37
CA ARG A 92 -3.23 -11.42 -11.98
C ARG A 92 -4.38 -10.41 -11.82
N PRO A 93 -5.17 -10.51 -10.74
CA PRO A 93 -6.35 -9.69 -10.55
C PRO A 93 -6.01 -8.21 -10.34
N GLY A 94 -7.02 -7.35 -10.49
CA GLY A 94 -6.86 -5.89 -10.42
C GLY A 94 -6.24 -5.39 -9.10
N ILE A 95 -6.44 -6.11 -7.99
CA ILE A 95 -5.78 -5.78 -6.71
C ILE A 95 -4.26 -5.95 -6.79
N CYS A 96 -3.78 -7.06 -7.38
CA CYS A 96 -2.35 -7.30 -7.59
C CYS A 96 -1.73 -6.31 -8.58
N ARG A 97 -2.50 -5.81 -9.57
CA ARG A 97 -2.03 -4.79 -10.53
C ARG A 97 -1.87 -3.41 -9.89
N ARG A 98 -2.69 -3.10 -8.89
CA ARG A 98 -2.66 -1.84 -8.13
C ARG A 98 -1.65 -1.85 -6.99
N TYR A 99 -1.13 -3.01 -6.60
CA TYR A 99 -0.07 -3.11 -5.60
C TYR A 99 1.20 -2.33 -6.05
N PRO A 100 1.93 -1.70 -5.11
CA PRO A 100 1.53 -1.40 -3.73
C PRO A 100 0.57 -0.20 -3.65
N GLN A 101 -0.26 -0.18 -2.60
CA GLN A 101 -1.11 0.96 -2.26
C GLN A 101 -0.55 1.73 -1.05
N GLU A 102 -0.91 3.00 -0.89
CA GLU A 102 -0.39 3.85 0.21
C GLU A 102 -0.75 3.30 1.60
N GLU A 103 -1.91 2.64 1.71
CA GLU A 103 -2.39 2.04 2.95
C GLU A 103 -1.44 0.97 3.51
N LEU A 104 -0.64 0.33 2.65
CA LEU A 104 0.40 -0.62 3.08
C LEU A 104 1.35 0.05 4.08
N PHE A 105 1.78 1.28 3.80
CA PHE A 105 2.75 2.00 4.64
C PHE A 105 2.09 2.57 5.89
N SER A 106 0.82 3.00 5.79
CA SER A 106 0.05 3.42 6.96
C SER A 106 -0.14 2.32 8.00
N MET A 107 -0.06 1.05 7.57
CA MET A 107 -0.10 -0.14 8.44
C MET A 107 1.29 -0.58 8.93
N GLY A 108 2.35 0.19 8.66
CA GLY A 108 3.73 -0.19 9.00
C GLY A 108 4.34 -1.24 8.06
N GLY A 109 3.66 -1.58 6.96
CA GLY A 109 4.18 -2.48 5.95
C GLY A 109 5.31 -1.85 5.13
N THR A 110 6.29 -2.68 4.76
CA THR A 110 7.38 -2.29 3.86
C THR A 110 7.35 -3.10 2.58
N LEU A 111 7.98 -2.58 1.53
CA LEU A 111 8.28 -3.36 0.32
C LEU A 111 9.55 -4.16 0.58
N SER A 112 9.59 -5.40 0.10
CA SER A 112 10.83 -6.19 0.06
C SER A 112 11.87 -5.49 -0.83
N ASP A 113 13.15 -5.65 -0.49
CA ASP A 113 14.28 -5.11 -1.26
C ASP A 113 14.28 -5.56 -2.73
N ASP A 114 13.77 -6.76 -3.00
CA ASP A 114 13.64 -7.32 -4.36
C ASP A 114 12.42 -6.79 -5.12
N CYS A 115 11.55 -6.01 -4.48
CA CYS A 115 10.40 -5.42 -5.13
C CYS A 115 10.83 -4.41 -6.21
N GLY A 116 10.24 -4.50 -7.39
CA GLY A 116 10.50 -3.53 -8.46
C GLY A 116 9.67 -2.25 -8.38
N TYR A 117 8.74 -2.16 -7.42
CA TYR A 117 7.98 -0.94 -7.16
C TYR A 117 8.67 -0.07 -6.12
N LYS A 118 8.45 1.25 -6.23
CA LYS A 118 8.82 2.23 -5.23
C LYS A 118 7.67 3.18 -4.98
N MET A 119 7.66 3.78 -3.79
CA MET A 119 6.65 4.75 -3.38
C MET A 119 7.36 6.04 -3.00
N GLU A 120 7.41 6.96 -3.95
CA GLU A 120 8.17 8.20 -3.84
C GLU A 120 7.27 9.32 -3.32
N PRO A 121 7.69 10.09 -2.30
CA PRO A 121 6.84 11.14 -1.75
C PRO A 121 6.52 12.21 -2.81
N ILE A 122 5.25 12.56 -2.97
CA ILE A 122 4.81 13.59 -3.92
C ILE A 122 5.43 14.95 -3.56
N ILE A 123 5.43 15.25 -2.26
CA ILE A 123 6.09 16.39 -1.65
C ILE A 123 7.26 15.84 -0.81
N PRO A 124 8.52 16.11 -1.20
CA PRO A 124 9.69 15.69 -0.43
C PRO A 124 9.64 16.19 1.02
N PHE A 125 10.10 15.37 1.96
CA PHE A 125 10.12 15.73 3.38
C PHE A 125 10.84 17.07 3.65
N LYS A 126 11.96 17.33 2.96
CA LYS A 126 12.70 18.60 3.06
C LYS A 126 11.84 19.84 2.77
N ASP A 127 10.88 19.73 1.85
CA ASP A 127 10.02 20.84 1.46
C ASP A 127 8.89 21.03 2.49
N VAL A 128 8.40 19.92 3.07
CA VAL A 128 7.48 19.95 4.21
C VAL A 128 8.14 20.60 5.41
N LEU A 129 9.36 20.18 5.75
CA LEU A 129 10.14 20.70 6.88
C LEU A 129 10.36 22.22 6.76
N LYS A 130 10.87 22.69 5.61
CA LYS A 130 11.04 24.13 5.33
C LYS A 130 9.75 24.93 5.48
N THR A 131 8.62 24.34 5.07
CA THR A 131 7.31 24.98 5.20
C THR A 131 6.93 25.13 6.67
N VAL A 132 7.09 24.07 7.47
CA VAL A 132 6.80 24.07 8.91
C VAL A 132 7.67 25.08 9.65
N GLU A 133 8.98 25.09 9.41
CA GLU A 133 9.92 26.04 10.02
C GLU A 133 9.55 27.50 9.73
N LYS A 134 9.22 27.82 8.47
CA LYS A 134 8.78 29.17 8.08
C LYS A 134 7.50 29.59 8.81
N HIS A 135 6.56 28.67 8.99
CA HIS A 135 5.32 28.94 9.74
C HIS A 135 5.60 29.17 11.23
N GLN A 136 6.52 28.41 11.83
CA GLN A 136 6.92 28.58 13.23
C GLN A 136 7.61 29.93 13.45
N ASN A 137 8.56 30.31 12.59
CA ASN A 137 9.24 31.61 12.66
C ASN A 137 8.26 32.77 12.54
N ARG A 138 7.26 32.69 11.64
CA ARG A 138 6.19 33.70 11.54
C ARG A 138 5.32 33.79 12.79
N LYS A 139 5.01 32.66 13.44
CA LYS A 139 4.26 32.64 14.70
C LYS A 139 5.08 33.26 15.84
N ILE A 140 6.38 33.00 15.91
CA ILE A 140 7.28 33.61 16.89
C ILE A 140 7.28 35.13 16.69
N ILE A 141 7.52 35.61 15.47
CA ILE A 141 7.52 37.06 15.18
C ILE A 141 6.18 37.71 15.63
N ARG A 142 5.04 37.12 15.28
CA ARG A 142 3.70 37.62 15.69
C ARG A 142 3.38 37.52 17.17
N LYS A 143 4.19 36.82 17.97
CA LYS A 143 4.04 36.76 19.43
C LYS A 143 4.87 37.84 20.13
N TRP A 144 5.89 38.36 19.43
CA TRP A 144 6.79 39.41 19.92
C TRP A 144 6.34 40.82 19.53
N PHE A 145 5.43 40.93 18.56
CA PHE A 145 4.66 42.14 18.22
C PHE A 145 3.21 41.93 18.64
#